data_AF-A0A971AED0-F1
#
_entry.id   AF-A0A971AED0-F1
#
_cell.length_a   1.000
_cell.length_b   1.000
_cell.length_c   1.000
_cell.angle_alpha   90.00
_cell.angle_beta   90.00
_cell.angle_gamma   90.00
#
_symmetry.space_group_name_H-M   'P 1'
#
loop_
_entity.id
_entity.type
_entity.pdbx_description
1 polymer ?
#
loop_
_entity_poly.entity_id
_entity_poly.type
_entity_poly.pdbx_seq_one_letter_code
_entity_poly.pdbx_strand_id
1 'polypeptide(L)'
;MPRWYKSRGGLERKIIHIPKIIIFLLIFALSAGYLFYKVERNLKPAIIQIARSKAHILATETMNKVLYEEILINTDYEDLITVHKDAQQRITLMQANTIKISRILSKANLAIKESLKNLEKQAFNIPLGQALQSSLLAHYGPDIYVRLLPVGTINVTFGDNFEEAGINQTRHILYLDINTTVKIVVPMVTEDILVSNRVPIAESIIIGEVPNTYFGIGSALLKKDVDVNQ
;
A
#
# COMPACT_ATOMS: atom_id res chain seq x y z
N MET A 1 -88.26 -44.26 -27.75
CA MET A 1 -87.35 -43.41 -26.94
C MET A 1 -85.91 -43.67 -27.37
N PRO A 2 -85.17 -42.71 -27.94
CA PRO A 2 -83.77 -42.92 -28.26
C PRO A 2 -82.90 -42.60 -27.04
N ARG A 3 -82.14 -43.59 -26.55
CA ARG A 3 -81.11 -43.41 -25.52
C ARG A 3 -79.84 -42.88 -26.17
N TRP A 4 -79.49 -41.64 -25.84
CA TRP A 4 -78.20 -41.03 -26.20
C TRP A 4 -77.08 -41.66 -25.36
N TYR A 5 -76.08 -42.25 -26.02
CA TYR A 5 -74.82 -42.63 -25.36
C TYR A 5 -73.74 -41.62 -25.77
N LYS A 6 -73.38 -40.71 -24.86
CA LYS A 6 -72.21 -39.84 -25.03
C LYS A 6 -70.95 -40.71 -24.88
N SER A 7 -70.26 -40.94 -26.00
CA SER A 7 -68.89 -41.45 -25.98
C SER A 7 -68.02 -40.51 -25.15
N ARG A 8 -67.41 -41.05 -24.08
CA ARG A 8 -66.37 -40.36 -23.31
C ARG A 8 -65.12 -40.31 -24.18
N GLY A 9 -64.92 -39.19 -24.87
CA GLY A 9 -63.66 -38.88 -25.52
C GLY A 9 -62.56 -38.84 -24.47
N GLY A 10 -61.80 -39.92 -24.34
CA GLY A 10 -60.58 -39.95 -23.55
C GLY A 10 -59.60 -38.94 -24.16
N LEU A 11 -59.12 -37.99 -23.35
CA LEU A 11 -57.97 -37.18 -23.74
C LEU A 11 -56.79 -38.12 -23.94
N GLU A 12 -56.43 -38.39 -25.20
CA GLU A 12 -55.15 -38.98 -25.52
C GLU A 12 -54.06 -38.03 -25.01
N ARG A 13 -53.43 -38.39 -23.89
CA ARG A 13 -52.24 -37.70 -23.39
C ARG A 13 -51.12 -37.97 -24.40
N LYS A 14 -50.94 -37.08 -25.37
CA LYS A 14 -49.74 -37.06 -26.21
C LYS A 14 -48.54 -36.86 -25.30
N ILE A 15 -47.84 -37.95 -24.99
CA ILE A 15 -46.57 -37.91 -24.27
C ILE A 15 -45.59 -37.21 -25.21
N ILE A 16 -45.31 -35.94 -24.96
CA ILE A 16 -44.34 -35.17 -25.73
C ILE A 16 -42.97 -35.81 -25.49
N HIS A 17 -42.47 -36.57 -26.46
CA HIS A 17 -41.15 -37.17 -26.41
C HIS A 17 -40.12 -36.07 -26.66
N ILE A 18 -39.66 -35.42 -25.58
CA ILE A 18 -38.53 -34.49 -25.68
C ILE A 18 -37.32 -35.33 -26.10
N PRO A 19 -36.67 -35.04 -27.26
CA PRO A 19 -35.50 -35.78 -27.67
C PRO A 19 -34.40 -35.62 -26.61
N LYS A 20 -33.74 -36.73 -26.25
CA LYS A 20 -32.67 -36.77 -25.23
C LYS A 20 -31.57 -35.73 -25.46
N ILE A 21 -31.36 -35.33 -26.71
CA ILE A 21 -30.43 -34.26 -27.14
C ILE A 21 -30.81 -32.90 -26.54
N ILE A 22 -32.09 -32.53 -26.48
CA ILE A 22 -32.53 -31.25 -25.90
C ILE A 22 -32.27 -31.23 -24.40
N ILE A 23 -32.52 -32.35 -23.71
CA ILE A 23 -32.23 -32.49 -22.29
C ILE A 23 -30.71 -32.38 -22.03
N PHE A 24 -29.89 -33.04 -22.86
CA PHE A 24 -28.43 -32.95 -22.77
C PHE A 24 -27.93 -31.52 -22.98
N LEU A 25 -28.42 -30.82 -24.01
CA LEU A 25 -28.07 -29.42 -24.27
C LEU A 25 -28.47 -28.50 -23.12
N LEU A 26 -29.65 -28.73 -22.53
CA LEU A 26 -30.12 -27.95 -21.38
C LEU A 26 -29.26 -28.18 -20.13
N ILE A 27 -28.88 -29.43 -19.85
CA ILE A 27 -27.94 -29.77 -18.76
C ILE A 27 -26.57 -29.16 -19.02
N PHE A 28 -26.06 -29.25 -20.26
CA PHE A 28 -24.79 -28.66 -20.65
C PHE A 28 -24.80 -27.13 -20.46
N ALA A 29 -25.83 -26.44 -20.94
CA ALA A 29 -25.99 -25.01 -20.77
C ALA A 29 -26.07 -24.60 -19.28
N LEU A 30 -26.83 -25.34 -18.47
CA LEU A 30 -26.89 -25.11 -17.02
C LEU A 30 -25.53 -25.34 -16.35
N SER A 31 -24.80 -26.40 -16.73
CA SER A 31 -23.47 -26.69 -16.19
C SER A 31 -22.43 -25.64 -16.58
N ALA A 32 -22.45 -25.17 -17.83
CA ALA A 32 -21.58 -24.11 -18.32
C ALA A 32 -21.88 -22.78 -17.62
N GLY A 33 -23.16 -22.44 -17.43
CA GLY A 33 -23.56 -21.26 -16.65
C GLY A 33 -23.11 -21.33 -15.19
N TYR A 34 -23.25 -22.50 -14.54
CA TYR A 34 -22.77 -22.69 -13.17
C TYR A 34 -21.24 -22.58 -13.06
N LEU A 35 -20.49 -23.16 -14.01
CA LEU A 35 -19.04 -23.04 -14.06
C LEU A 35 -18.61 -21.59 -14.28
N PHE A 36 -19.23 -20.89 -15.23
CA PHE A 36 -18.96 -19.47 -15.49
C PHE A 36 -19.19 -18.62 -14.22
N TYR A 37 -20.33 -18.81 -13.56
CA TYR A 37 -20.65 -18.13 -12.31
C TYR A 37 -19.62 -18.41 -11.20
N LYS A 38 -19.18 -19.66 -11.07
CA LYS A 38 -18.18 -20.07 -10.08
C LYS A 38 -16.79 -19.48 -10.38
N VAL A 39 -16.39 -19.47 -11.64
CA VAL A 39 -15.12 -18.88 -12.11
C VAL A 39 -15.11 -17.37 -11.86
N GLU A 40 -16.18 -16.67 -12.24
CA GLU A 40 -16.29 -15.22 -12.02
C GLU A 40 -16.18 -14.85 -10.53
N ARG A 41 -16.87 -15.59 -9.66
CA ARG A 41 -16.80 -15.37 -8.20
C ARG A 41 -15.43 -15.64 -7.60
N ASN A 42 -14.67 -16.58 -8.14
CA ASN A 42 -13.32 -16.92 -7.66
C ASN A 42 -12.23 -16.00 -8.23
N LEU A 43 -12.38 -15.54 -9.48
CA LEU A 43 -11.42 -14.66 -10.14
C LEU A 43 -11.40 -13.26 -9.55
N LYS A 44 -12.58 -12.69 -9.25
CA LYS A 44 -12.71 -11.34 -8.71
C LYS A 44 -11.79 -11.05 -7.50
N PRO A 45 -11.81 -11.84 -6.40
CA PRO A 45 -10.96 -11.59 -5.24
C PRO A 45 -9.47 -11.83 -5.52
N ALA A 46 -9.11 -12.66 -6.50
CA ALA A 46 -7.72 -12.90 -6.87
C ALA A 46 -7.15 -11.73 -7.69
N ILE A 47 -7.89 -11.28 -8.71
CA ILE A 47 -7.51 -10.14 -9.57
C ILE A 47 -7.31 -8.90 -8.71
N ILE A 48 -8.25 -8.60 -7.81
CA ILE A 48 -8.17 -7.38 -7.01
C ILE A 48 -6.98 -7.38 -6.04
N GLN A 49 -6.62 -8.52 -5.47
CA GLN A 49 -5.45 -8.63 -4.59
C GLN A 49 -4.14 -8.42 -5.36
N ILE A 50 -4.01 -9.06 -6.53
CA ILE A 50 -2.84 -8.87 -7.41
C ILE A 50 -2.77 -7.41 -7.86
N ALA A 51 -3.90 -6.85 -8.28
CA ALA A 51 -3.99 -5.46 -8.71
C ALA A 51 -3.63 -4.49 -7.58
N ARG A 52 -4.11 -4.72 -6.35
CA ARG A 52 -3.76 -3.93 -5.16
C ARG A 52 -2.26 -3.94 -4.90
N SER A 53 -1.65 -5.12 -4.89
CA SER A 53 -0.20 -5.25 -4.67
C SER A 53 0.61 -4.53 -5.76
N LYS A 54 0.29 -4.77 -7.04
CA LYS A 54 0.96 -4.07 -8.15
C LYS A 54 0.73 -2.56 -8.11
N ALA A 55 -0.47 -2.11 -7.75
CA ALA A 55 -0.78 -0.69 -7.61
C ALA A 55 0.06 -0.02 -6.52
N HIS A 56 0.19 -0.66 -5.35
CA HIS A 56 1.07 -0.17 -4.28
C HIS A 56 2.52 -0.07 -4.75
N ILE A 57 3.04 -1.11 -5.40
CA ILE A 57 4.43 -1.12 -5.90
C ILE A 57 4.65 0.02 -6.89
N LEU A 58 3.82 0.09 -7.94
CA LEU A 58 3.97 1.10 -8.99
C LEU A 58 3.81 2.52 -8.46
N ALA A 59 2.83 2.76 -7.58
CA ALA A 59 2.63 4.08 -6.98
C ALA A 59 3.82 4.47 -6.09
N THR A 60 4.28 3.58 -5.22
CA THR A 60 5.42 3.83 -4.32
C THR A 60 6.71 4.05 -5.09
N GLU A 61 7.01 3.21 -6.08
CA GLU A 61 8.19 3.37 -6.95
C GLU A 61 8.14 4.70 -7.71
N THR A 62 6.98 5.06 -8.25
CA THR A 62 6.79 6.33 -8.96
C THR A 62 7.01 7.53 -8.04
N MET A 63 6.48 7.49 -6.81
CA MET A 63 6.70 8.54 -5.81
C MET A 63 8.18 8.65 -5.42
N ASN A 64 8.82 7.53 -5.10
CA ASN A 64 10.23 7.50 -4.70
C ASN A 64 11.15 7.99 -5.81
N LYS A 65 10.90 7.54 -7.05
CA LYS A 65 11.67 7.96 -8.22
C LYS A 65 11.69 9.47 -8.35
N VAL A 66 10.52 10.11 -8.32
CA VAL A 66 10.41 11.57 -8.45
C VAL A 66 11.08 12.30 -7.29
N LEU A 67 10.90 11.83 -6.05
CA LEU A 67 11.54 12.46 -4.90
C LEU A 67 13.07 12.44 -5.02
N TYR A 68 13.66 11.29 -5.31
CA TYR A 68 15.11 11.16 -5.37
C TYR A 68 15.71 11.79 -6.62
N GLU A 69 15.04 11.71 -7.78
CA GLU A 69 15.57 12.22 -9.05
C GLU A 69 15.31 13.72 -9.26
N GLU A 70 14.30 14.32 -8.62
CA GLU A 70 13.93 15.72 -8.91
C GLU A 70 14.01 16.65 -7.70
N ILE A 71 13.86 16.12 -6.48
CA ILE A 71 13.68 16.94 -5.28
C ILE A 71 14.89 16.86 -4.34
N LEU A 72 15.42 15.66 -4.09
CA LEU A 72 16.41 15.41 -3.04
C LEU A 72 17.87 15.44 -3.50
N ILE A 73 18.15 15.57 -4.80
CA ILE A 73 19.53 15.53 -5.36
C ILE A 73 20.49 16.54 -4.69
N ASN A 74 19.98 17.67 -4.20
CA ASN A 74 20.79 18.74 -3.60
C ASN A 74 20.15 19.26 -2.29
N THR A 75 19.61 18.37 -1.45
CA THR A 75 19.07 18.76 -0.15
C THR A 75 19.96 18.20 0.95
N ASP A 76 20.74 19.06 1.58
CA ASP A 76 21.57 18.69 2.73
C ASP A 76 20.80 18.92 4.04
N TYR A 77 21.27 18.32 5.14
CA TYR A 77 20.65 18.49 6.45
C TYR A 77 20.64 19.95 6.91
N GLU A 78 21.74 20.66 6.66
CA GLU A 78 21.97 22.06 6.98
C GLU A 78 21.05 23.01 6.20
N ASP A 79 20.46 22.55 5.09
CA ASP A 79 19.43 23.31 4.39
C ASP A 79 18.10 23.31 5.15
N LEU A 80 17.82 22.22 5.87
CA LEU A 80 16.53 22.00 6.53
C LEU A 80 16.56 22.41 7.99
N ILE A 81 17.69 22.21 8.66
CA ILE A 81 17.87 22.48 10.09
C ILE A 81 19.09 23.36 10.29
N THR A 82 18.88 24.56 10.84
CA THR A 82 19.95 25.42 11.32
C THR A 82 20.30 25.03 12.75
N VAL A 83 21.56 24.70 12.99
CA VAL A 83 22.07 24.36 14.32
C VAL A 83 22.88 25.52 14.88
N HIS A 84 22.46 26.06 16.02
CA HIS A 84 23.20 27.07 16.75
C HIS A 84 23.99 26.40 17.88
N LYS A 85 25.25 26.83 18.03
CA LYS A 85 26.18 26.33 19.04
C LYS A 85 26.71 27.45 19.91
N ASP A 86 27.09 27.15 21.14
CA ASP A 86 27.80 28.08 22.01
C ASP A 86 29.32 28.13 21.73
N ALA A 87 30.06 28.92 22.51
CA ALA A 87 31.51 29.05 22.39
C ALA A 87 32.27 27.73 22.66
N GLN A 88 31.65 26.78 23.35
CA GLN A 88 32.16 25.45 23.64
C GLN A 88 31.71 24.41 22.60
N GLN A 89 31.12 24.82 21.47
CA GLN A 89 30.60 23.97 20.40
C GLN A 89 29.42 23.07 20.81
N ARG A 90 28.75 23.37 21.93
CA ARG A 90 27.57 22.62 22.38
C ARG A 90 26.33 23.15 21.66
N ILE A 91 25.44 22.26 21.25
CA ILE A 91 24.20 22.63 20.58
C ILE A 91 23.27 23.31 21.57
N THR A 92 22.83 24.53 21.25
CA THR A 92 21.92 25.31 22.09
C THR A 92 20.52 25.43 21.50
N LEU A 93 20.41 25.44 20.17
CA LEU A 93 19.14 25.54 19.44
C LEU A 93 19.25 24.82 18.10
N MET A 94 18.20 24.07 17.77
CA MET A 94 17.97 23.55 16.44
C MET A 94 16.70 24.20 15.90
N GLN A 95 16.81 24.87 14.77
CA GLN A 95 15.71 25.60 14.16
C GLN A 95 15.43 25.07 12.76
N ALA A 96 14.20 24.63 12.52
CA ALA A 96 13.77 24.22 11.20
C ALA A 96 13.63 25.42 10.26
N ASN A 97 14.16 25.29 9.05
CA ASN A 97 13.95 26.24 7.97
C ASN A 97 12.60 25.96 7.29
N THR A 98 11.52 26.43 7.92
CA THR A 98 10.16 26.18 7.45
C THR A 98 9.95 26.64 6.00
N ILE A 99 10.60 27.72 5.55
CA ILE A 99 10.48 28.21 4.17
C ILE A 99 11.04 27.19 3.17
N LYS A 100 12.25 26.66 3.43
CA LYS A 100 12.86 25.62 2.58
C LYS A 100 12.05 24.33 2.63
N ILE A 101 11.61 23.90 3.81
CA ILE A 101 10.76 22.71 3.99
C ILE A 101 9.45 22.86 3.19
N SER A 102 8.71 23.96 3.35
CA SER A 102 7.45 24.19 2.62
C SER A 102 7.64 24.25 1.11
N ARG A 103 8.79 24.76 0.62
CA ARG A 103 9.14 24.73 -0.80
C ARG A 103 9.34 23.29 -1.30
N ILE A 104 10.03 22.44 -0.52
CA ILE A 104 10.21 21.02 -0.83
C ILE A 104 8.85 20.31 -0.86
N LEU A 105 8.02 20.50 0.17
CA LEU A 105 6.69 19.91 0.25
C LEU A 105 5.84 20.28 -0.97
N SER A 106 5.84 21.56 -1.37
CA SER A 106 5.06 22.04 -2.51
C SER A 106 5.57 21.47 -3.84
N LYS A 107 6.90 21.44 -4.04
CA LYS A 107 7.51 20.85 -5.25
C LYS A 107 7.25 19.34 -5.34
N ALA A 108 7.46 18.62 -4.24
CA ALA A 108 7.19 17.18 -4.17
C ALA A 108 5.72 16.86 -4.47
N ASN A 109 4.78 17.62 -3.91
CA ASN A 109 3.36 17.43 -4.18
C ASN A 109 3.03 17.58 -5.69
N LEU A 110 3.55 18.64 -6.33
CA LEU A 110 3.34 18.88 -7.76
C LEU A 110 3.98 17.80 -8.64
N ALA A 111 5.24 17.45 -8.38
CA ALA A 111 5.98 16.48 -9.17
C ALA A 111 5.39 15.07 -9.03
N ILE A 112 5.04 14.64 -7.81
CA ILE A 112 4.36 13.36 -7.59
C ILE A 112 3.00 13.35 -8.27
N LYS A 113 2.24 14.45 -8.20
CA LYS A 113 0.94 14.56 -8.88
C LYS A 113 1.05 14.37 -10.38
N GLU A 114 2.02 15.01 -11.00
CA GLU A 114 2.26 14.90 -12.44
C GLU A 114 2.71 13.49 -12.83
N SER A 115 3.61 12.90 -12.06
CA SER A 115 4.12 11.55 -12.32
C SER A 115 3.06 10.46 -12.14
N LEU A 116 2.25 10.53 -11.08
CA LEU A 116 1.11 9.61 -10.89
C LEU A 116 0.04 9.80 -11.98
N LYS A 117 -0.15 11.01 -12.50
CA LYS A 117 -1.03 11.25 -13.65
C LYS A 117 -0.51 10.59 -14.93
N ASN A 118 0.79 10.38 -15.07
CA ASN A 118 1.33 9.62 -16.20
C ASN A 118 1.06 8.11 -16.06
N LEU A 119 0.95 7.58 -14.84
CA LEU A 119 0.52 6.19 -14.61
C LEU A 119 -0.93 5.93 -15.06
N GLU A 120 -1.81 6.94 -15.05
CA GLU A 120 -3.17 6.80 -15.57
C GLU A 120 -3.20 6.38 -17.05
N LYS A 121 -2.20 6.78 -17.83
CA LYS A 121 -2.08 6.41 -19.24
C LYS A 121 -1.52 5.01 -19.45
N GLN A 122 -0.94 4.41 -18.40
CA GLN A 122 -0.29 3.11 -18.45
C GLN A 122 -1.23 2.07 -17.86
N ALA A 123 -1.60 1.08 -18.67
CA ALA A 123 -2.27 -0.13 -18.17
C ALA A 123 -1.20 -1.19 -17.89
N PHE A 124 -1.34 -1.92 -16.79
CA PHE A 124 -0.58 -3.15 -16.58
C PHE A 124 -1.51 -4.35 -16.74
N ASN A 125 -0.92 -5.49 -17.10
CA ASN A 125 -1.65 -6.73 -17.32
C ASN A 125 -1.48 -7.71 -16.14
N ILE A 126 -2.53 -8.48 -15.93
CA ILE A 126 -2.56 -9.68 -15.08
C ILE A 126 -2.96 -10.85 -15.99
N PRO A 127 -2.06 -11.80 -16.26
CA PRO A 127 -2.41 -12.99 -17.03
C PRO A 127 -3.55 -13.77 -16.35
N LEU A 128 -4.50 -14.28 -17.13
CA LEU A 128 -5.64 -15.03 -16.60
C LEU A 128 -5.19 -16.23 -15.75
N GLY A 129 -4.12 -16.93 -16.15
CA GLY A 129 -3.62 -18.05 -15.36
C GLY A 129 -3.04 -17.65 -14.00
N GLN A 130 -2.49 -16.43 -13.86
CA GLN A 130 -2.13 -15.85 -12.57
C GLN A 130 -3.37 -15.56 -11.72
N ALA A 131 -4.41 -14.98 -12.33
CA ALA A 131 -5.68 -14.70 -11.66
C ALA A 131 -6.40 -15.98 -11.19
N LEU A 132 -6.23 -17.08 -11.93
CA LEU A 132 -6.70 -18.42 -11.55
C LEU A 132 -5.83 -19.09 -10.47
N GLN A 133 -4.73 -18.46 -10.04
CA GLN A 133 -3.75 -19.00 -9.09
C GLN A 133 -3.15 -20.34 -9.56
N SER A 134 -3.09 -20.56 -10.88
CA SER A 134 -2.52 -21.78 -11.46
C SER A 134 -1.02 -21.62 -11.60
N SER A 135 -0.23 -22.38 -10.83
CA SER A 135 1.24 -22.35 -10.95
C SER A 135 1.72 -22.78 -12.34
N LEU A 136 1.01 -23.70 -12.99
CA LEU A 136 1.35 -24.18 -14.33
C LEU A 136 1.04 -23.14 -15.42
N LEU A 137 0.00 -22.32 -15.22
CA LEU A 137 -0.47 -21.35 -16.20
C LEU A 137 -0.20 -19.91 -15.78
N ALA A 138 0.60 -19.65 -14.75
CA ALA A 138 0.77 -18.31 -14.16
C ALA A 138 1.17 -17.24 -15.18
N HIS A 139 1.88 -17.61 -16.25
CA HIS A 139 2.33 -16.72 -17.32
C HIS A 139 1.54 -16.88 -18.64
N TYR A 140 0.46 -17.66 -18.63
CA TYR A 140 -0.30 -18.02 -19.83
C TYR A 140 -1.77 -17.59 -19.73
N GLY A 141 -2.39 -17.44 -20.90
CA GLY A 141 -3.78 -17.04 -21.07
C GLY A 141 -3.95 -15.56 -21.44
N PRO A 142 -5.19 -15.10 -21.66
CA PRO A 142 -5.47 -13.71 -22.00
C PRO A 142 -5.10 -12.74 -20.89
N ASP A 143 -4.70 -11.53 -21.28
CA ASP A 143 -4.37 -10.46 -20.35
C ASP A 143 -5.62 -9.75 -19.82
N ILE A 144 -5.66 -9.58 -18.49
CA ILE A 144 -6.63 -8.74 -17.80
C ILE A 144 -5.97 -7.37 -17.58
N TYR A 145 -6.46 -6.36 -18.29
CA TYR A 145 -5.92 -5.00 -18.20
C TYR A 145 -6.40 -4.30 -16.93
N VAL A 146 -5.45 -3.69 -16.23
CA VAL A 146 -5.68 -2.91 -15.01
C VAL A 146 -5.20 -1.48 -15.25
N ARG A 147 -6.01 -0.50 -14.85
CA ARG A 147 -5.63 0.92 -14.86
C ARG A 147 -5.59 1.48 -13.45
N LEU A 148 -4.66 2.40 -13.21
CA LEU A 148 -4.50 3.10 -11.95
C LEU A 148 -4.84 4.56 -12.15
N LEU A 149 -5.81 5.08 -11.41
CA LEU A 149 -6.22 6.48 -11.49
C LEU A 149 -5.90 7.15 -10.16
N PRO A 150 -4.97 8.12 -10.10
CA PRO A 150 -4.79 8.91 -8.88
C PRO A 150 -6.08 9.71 -8.61
N VAL A 151 -6.58 9.67 -7.38
CA VAL A 151 -7.80 10.38 -7.00
C VAL A 151 -7.56 11.35 -5.85
N GLY A 152 -8.12 12.55 -5.99
CA GLY A 152 -8.02 13.59 -4.97
C GLY A 152 -6.66 14.30 -4.93
N THR A 153 -6.33 14.83 -3.75
CA THR A 153 -5.10 15.59 -3.49
C THR A 153 -4.07 14.67 -2.85
N ILE A 154 -2.80 14.81 -3.27
CA ILE A 154 -1.68 14.16 -2.59
C ILE A 154 -1.35 14.98 -1.35
N ASN A 155 -1.29 14.31 -0.20
CA ASN A 155 -0.89 14.94 1.05
C ASN A 155 0.58 14.62 1.32
N VAL A 156 1.44 15.64 1.27
CA VAL A 156 2.87 15.52 1.61
C VAL A 156 3.10 16.32 2.88
N THR A 157 3.54 15.66 3.94
CA THR A 157 3.82 16.26 5.24
C THR A 157 5.26 16.03 5.64
N PHE A 158 5.82 16.97 6.39
CA PHE A 158 7.15 16.86 6.99
C PHE A 158 7.02 16.31 8.40
N GLY A 159 7.92 15.41 8.78
CA GLY A 159 8.05 14.92 10.15
C GLY A 159 9.51 14.69 10.50
N ASP A 160 9.81 14.60 11.78
CA ASP A 160 11.14 14.34 12.31
C ASP A 160 11.11 13.32 13.44
N ASN A 161 12.23 12.64 13.67
CA ASN A 161 12.39 11.70 14.78
C ASN A 161 13.80 11.81 15.39
N PHE A 162 13.90 11.68 16.71
CA PHE A 162 15.16 11.58 17.44
C PHE A 162 15.31 10.16 17.99
N GLU A 163 16.41 9.50 17.64
CA GLU A 163 16.72 8.12 18.02
C GLU A 163 18.06 8.07 18.75
N GLU A 164 18.20 7.17 19.73
CA GLU A 164 19.50 6.91 20.35
C GLU A 164 20.41 6.20 19.34
N ALA A 165 21.60 6.76 19.10
CA ALA A 165 22.57 6.23 18.13
C ALA A 165 23.84 5.65 18.79
N GLY A 166 23.99 5.86 20.10
CA GLY A 166 25.15 5.42 20.87
C GLY A 166 25.32 6.23 22.16
N ILE A 167 26.45 6.02 22.84
CA ILE A 167 26.79 6.71 24.09
C ILE A 167 26.89 8.22 23.82
N ASN A 168 25.92 8.98 24.33
CA ASN A 168 25.77 10.42 24.12
C ASN A 168 25.66 10.81 22.64
N GLN A 169 25.04 9.96 21.83
CA GLN A 169 24.75 10.25 20.45
C GLN A 169 23.26 10.11 20.18
N THR A 170 22.68 11.14 19.57
CA THR A 170 21.28 11.15 19.15
C THR A 170 21.22 11.35 17.64
N ARG A 171 20.62 10.41 16.92
CA ARG A 171 20.36 10.53 15.49
C ARG A 171 19.05 11.28 15.29
N HIS A 172 19.10 12.39 14.58
CA HIS A 172 17.93 13.15 14.18
C HIS A 172 17.65 12.90 12.70
N ILE A 173 16.47 12.37 12.39
CA ILE A 173 16.06 11.96 11.04
C ILE A 173 14.87 12.80 10.61
N LEU A 174 14.93 13.33 9.40
CA LEU A 174 13.85 14.09 8.77
C LEU A 174 13.18 13.23 7.71
N TYR A 175 11.85 13.25 7.70
CA TYR A 175 11.00 12.45 6.82
C TYR A 175 10.04 13.31 6.01
N LEU A 176 9.73 12.83 4.81
CA LEU A 176 8.50 13.17 4.10
C LEU A 176 7.52 12.00 4.21
N ASP A 177 6.34 12.29 4.74
CA ASP A 177 5.20 11.39 4.77
C ASP A 177 4.26 11.74 3.63
N ILE A 178 4.12 10.82 2.68
CA ILE A 178 3.30 10.99 1.48
C ILE A 178 2.12 10.04 1.57
N ASN A 179 0.92 10.61 1.48
CA ASN A 179 -0.32 9.86 1.48
C ASN A 179 -1.13 10.22 0.24
N THR A 180 -1.52 9.22 -0.53
CA THR A 180 -2.35 9.39 -1.73
C THR A 180 -3.34 8.25 -1.86
N THR A 181 -4.45 8.50 -2.54
CA THR A 181 -5.44 7.47 -2.87
C THR A 181 -5.35 7.18 -4.37
N VAL A 182 -5.21 5.90 -4.70
CA VAL A 182 -5.19 5.42 -6.09
C VAL A 182 -6.40 4.52 -6.30
N LYS A 183 -7.18 4.82 -7.33
CA LYS A 183 -8.33 4.03 -7.77
C LYS A 183 -7.85 2.99 -8.78
N ILE A 184 -8.05 1.72 -8.43
CA ILE A 184 -7.75 0.57 -9.28
C ILE A 184 -8.99 0.26 -10.10
N VAL A 185 -8.84 0.22 -11.43
CA VAL A 185 -9.91 -0.11 -12.37
C VAL A 185 -9.55 -1.42 -13.07
N VAL A 186 -10.33 -2.46 -12.80
CA VAL A 186 -10.24 -3.77 -13.45
C VAL A 186 -11.61 -4.18 -13.99
N PRO A 187 -11.68 -5.13 -14.93
CA PRO A 187 -12.96 -5.74 -15.27
C PRO A 187 -13.65 -6.28 -14.01
N MET A 188 -14.97 -6.03 -13.89
CA MET A 188 -15.84 -6.44 -12.76
C MET A 188 -15.78 -5.60 -11.48
N VAL A 189 -14.71 -4.85 -11.21
CA VAL A 189 -14.61 -4.10 -9.94
C VAL A 189 -13.71 -2.86 -10.04
N THR A 190 -14.04 -1.86 -9.23
CA THR A 190 -13.20 -0.70 -9.00
C THR A 190 -13.04 -0.51 -7.50
N GLU A 191 -11.82 -0.27 -7.05
CA GLU A 191 -11.50 -0.11 -5.61
C GLU A 191 -10.54 1.05 -5.40
N ASP A 192 -10.75 1.80 -4.33
CA ASP A 192 -9.84 2.86 -3.90
C ASP A 192 -8.87 2.31 -2.85
N ILE A 193 -7.58 2.48 -3.08
CA ILE A 193 -6.52 2.06 -2.16
C ILE A 193 -5.75 3.28 -1.65
N LEU A 194 -5.43 3.27 -0.37
CA LEU A 194 -4.60 4.30 0.26
C LEU A 194 -3.14 3.85 0.21
N VAL A 195 -2.31 4.64 -0.46
CA VAL A 195 -0.86 4.41 -0.57
C VAL A 195 -0.16 5.42 0.33
N SER A 196 0.50 4.92 1.37
CA SER A 196 1.34 5.69 2.28
C SER A 196 2.80 5.34 2.06
N ASN A 197 3.64 6.36 2.00
CA ASN A 197 5.08 6.21 1.82
C ASN A 197 5.82 7.20 2.71
N ARG A 198 6.75 6.71 3.52
CA ARG A 198 7.62 7.52 4.38
C ARG A 198 9.03 7.46 3.84
N VAL A 199 9.59 8.62 3.52
CA VAL A 199 10.90 8.73 2.88
C VAL A 199 11.83 9.57 3.75
N PRO A 200 12.97 9.03 4.22
CA PRO A 200 13.97 9.84 4.90
C PRO A 200 14.61 10.79 3.89
N ILE A 201 14.70 12.07 4.24
CA ILE A 201 15.20 13.12 3.34
C ILE A 201 16.52 13.73 3.79
N ALA A 202 16.79 13.71 5.10
CA ALA A 202 18.08 14.09 5.66
C ALA A 202 18.21 13.54 7.08
N GLU A 203 19.43 13.36 7.55
CA GLU A 203 19.70 12.98 8.93
C GLU A 203 21.01 13.57 9.43
N SER A 204 21.15 13.69 10.74
CA SER A 204 22.39 14.11 11.38
C SER A 204 22.59 13.40 12.72
N ILE A 205 23.85 13.17 13.10
CA ILE A 205 24.23 12.66 14.41
C ILE A 205 24.60 13.82 15.31
N ILE A 206 23.83 13.99 16.37
CA ILE A 206 24.06 14.96 17.44
C ILE A 206 24.93 14.29 18.50
N ILE A 207 26.09 14.87 18.77
CA ILE A 207 27.03 14.40 19.79
C ILE A 207 26.86 15.26 21.04
N GLY A 208 26.55 14.63 22.16
CA GLY A 208 26.49 15.24 23.49
C GLY A 208 27.75 14.95 24.32
N GLU A 209 27.88 15.66 25.44
CA GLU A 209 28.96 15.39 26.41
C GLU A 209 28.74 14.06 27.13
N VAL A 210 29.83 13.34 27.42
CA VAL A 210 29.77 12.14 28.27
C VAL A 210 29.65 12.55 29.74
N PRO A 211 28.63 12.08 30.49
CA PRO A 211 28.52 12.38 31.91
C PRO A 211 29.76 11.91 32.67
N ASN A 212 30.39 12.80 33.44
CA ASN A 212 31.60 12.51 34.22
C ASN A 212 31.36 11.60 35.45
N THR A 213 30.17 11.04 35.62
CA THR A 213 29.79 10.38 36.89
C THR A 213 29.30 8.95 36.66
N TYR A 214 30.22 7.99 36.67
CA TYR A 214 29.91 6.56 36.79
C TYR A 214 30.43 5.90 38.08
N PHE A 215 31.15 6.63 38.94
CA PHE A 215 31.71 6.10 40.19
C PHE A 215 31.27 6.92 41.40
N GLY A 216 30.16 6.56 42.03
CA GLY A 216 29.70 7.25 43.25
C GLY A 216 28.71 6.50 44.15
N ILE A 217 28.16 5.36 43.75
CA ILE A 217 27.11 4.66 44.53
C ILE A 217 27.68 3.50 45.37
N GLY A 218 28.89 3.02 45.08
CA GLY A 218 29.49 1.86 45.79
C GLY A 218 30.19 2.18 47.11
N SER A 219 30.70 3.41 47.30
CA SER A 219 31.52 3.76 48.48
C SER A 219 30.73 4.38 49.63
N ALA A 220 29.52 4.90 49.37
CA ALA A 220 28.65 5.47 50.41
C ALA A 220 27.81 4.42 51.17
N LEU A 221 27.62 3.23 50.58
CA LEU A 221 26.87 2.12 51.20
C LEU A 221 27.73 1.21 52.08
N LEU A 222 29.07 1.27 51.96
CA LEU A 222 29.99 0.43 52.74
C LEU A 222 30.40 1.04 54.10
N LYS A 223 29.93 2.24 54.43
CA LYS A 223 30.32 2.93 55.68
C LYS A 223 29.28 2.83 56.81
N LYS A 224 28.18 2.10 56.63
CA LYS A 224 27.10 1.98 57.63
C LYS A 224 27.13 0.70 58.46
N ASP A 225 27.96 -0.29 58.11
CA ASP A 225 27.95 -1.61 58.76
C ASP A 225 29.26 -1.98 59.49
N VAL A 226 30.09 -1.01 59.87
CA VAL A 226 31.22 -1.26 60.80
C VAL A 226 31.17 -0.27 61.95
N ASP A 227 30.23 -0.52 62.85
CA ASP A 227 30.40 -0.25 64.27
C ASP A 227 29.90 -1.49 65.03
N VAL A 228 30.79 -2.50 65.13
CA VAL A 228 30.62 -3.67 65.97
C VAL A 228 31.55 -3.49 67.16
N ASN A 229 30.95 -3.18 68.31
CA ASN A 229 31.44 -3.42 69.68
C ASN A 229 32.94 -3.18 69.96
N GLN A 230 33.26 -2.06 70.62
CA GLN A 230 33.96 -2.02 71.92
C GLN A 230 33.88 -0.63 72.54
#